data_AF-A0A348V252-F1
#
_entry.id   AF-A0A348V252-F1
#
_cell.length_a   1.000
_cell.length_b   1.000
_cell.length_c   1.000
_cell.angle_alpha   90.00
_cell.angle_beta   90.00
_cell.angle_gamma   90.00
#
_symmetry.space_group_name_H-M   'P 1'
#
loop_
_entity.id
_entity.type
_entity.pdbx_description
1 polymer ?
#
loop_
_entity_poly.entity_id
_entity_poly.type
_entity_poly.pdbx_seq_one_letter_code
_entity_poly.pdbx_strand_id
1 'polypeptide(L)'
;MAREYSTLPRPSVLPGPAEIFAPVSRKLRSVDRALQSWPGRASPVLLKMARQTVSKQGKLIRPGILLLITGHLGYKGKNDTILAAAVEAIHLASLIHDDIID
;
A
#
# COMPACT_ATOMS: atom_id res chain seq x y z
N MET A 1 -7.09 11.00 27.45
CA MET A 1 -5.89 10.28 26.96
C MET A 1 -5.22 11.03 25.80
N ALA A 2 -4.75 12.27 25.99
CA ALA A 2 -4.21 13.10 24.90
C ALA A 2 -2.96 13.90 25.31
N ARG A 3 -2.17 13.41 26.27
CA ARG A 3 -1.12 14.22 26.94
C ARG A 3 0.34 13.77 26.73
N GLU A 4 0.63 12.75 25.92
CA GLU A 4 2.00 12.19 25.86
C GLU A 4 2.79 12.42 24.57
N TYR A 5 2.20 12.94 23.48
CA TYR A 5 2.96 13.12 22.23
C TYR A 5 3.77 14.43 22.15
N SER A 6 3.64 15.33 23.13
CA SER A 6 4.26 16.66 23.09
C SER A 6 5.73 16.67 23.52
N THR A 7 6.25 15.61 24.13
CA THR A 7 7.62 15.53 24.66
C THR A 7 8.55 14.61 23.85
N LEU A 8 8.06 14.00 22.77
CA LEU A 8 8.92 13.19 21.92
C LEU A 8 9.95 14.10 21.22
N PRO A 9 11.25 13.79 21.33
CA PRO A 9 12.28 14.57 20.65
C PRO A 9 11.97 14.57 19.15
N ARG A 10 11.81 15.76 18.56
CA ARG A 10 11.69 15.88 17.10
C ARG A 10 13.01 15.40 16.50
N PRO A 11 12.99 14.37 15.63
CA PRO A 11 14.22 13.91 15.02
C PRO A 11 14.78 15.04 14.13
N SER A 12 16.10 15.21 14.16
CA SER A 12 16.81 16.19 13.33
C SER A 12 16.71 15.90 11.83
N VAL A 13 16.41 14.64 11.48
CA VAL A 13 16.11 14.16 10.14
C VAL A 13 14.81 13.36 10.20
N LEU A 14 13.82 13.73 9.39
CA LEU A 14 12.58 12.94 9.29
C LEU A 14 12.88 11.62 8.56
N PRO A 15 12.41 10.48 9.07
CA PRO A 15 12.63 9.19 8.43
C PRO A 15 12.00 9.17 7.03
N GLY A 16 12.72 8.61 6.06
CA GLY A 16 12.18 8.41 4.72
C GLY A 16 11.05 7.37 4.71
N PRO A 17 10.22 7.31 3.65
CA PRO A 17 9.16 6.31 3.53
C PRO A 17 9.66 4.87 3.69
N ALA A 18 10.86 4.57 3.19
CA ALA A 18 11.47 3.24 3.33
C ALA A 18 11.73 2.87 4.79
N GLU A 19 12.16 3.83 5.62
CA GLU A 19 12.37 3.64 7.06
C GLU A 19 11.04 3.50 7.81
N ILE A 20 10.06 4.35 7.50
CA ILE A 20 8.72 4.30 8.08
C ILE A 20 8.06 2.94 7.84
N PHE A 21 8.19 2.41 6.62
CA PHE A 21 7.58 1.14 6.24
C PHE A 21 8.46 -0.09 6.47
N ALA A 22 9.69 0.07 6.98
CA ALA A 22 10.60 -1.04 7.26
C ALA A 22 9.95 -2.18 8.09
N PRO A 23 9.14 -1.89 9.14
CA PRO A 23 8.49 -2.94 9.95
C PRO A 23 7.51 -3.81 9.16
N VAL A 24 6.93 -3.29 8.08
CA VAL A 24 5.90 -3.95 7.26
C VAL A 24 6.40 -4.35 5.88
N SER A 25 7.69 -4.16 5.58
CA SER A 25 8.32 -4.41 4.27
C SER A 25 8.05 -5.83 3.71
N ARG A 26 8.04 -6.87 4.56
CA ARG A 26 7.70 -8.25 4.15
C ARG A 26 6.24 -8.39 3.71
N LYS A 27 5.32 -7.76 4.44
CA LYS A 27 3.89 -7.78 4.11
C LYS A 27 3.64 -6.94 2.85
N LEU A 28 4.31 -5.80 2.70
CA LEU A 28 4.27 -4.98 1.47
C LEU A 28 4.70 -5.76 0.22
N ARG A 29 5.77 -6.57 0.29
CA ARG A 29 6.13 -7.48 -0.81
C ARG A 29 5.05 -8.53 -1.11
N SER A 30 4.23 -8.88 -0.13
CA SER A 30 3.12 -9.82 -0.32
C SER A 30 1.90 -9.13 -0.93
N VAL A 31 1.68 -7.87 -0.59
CA VAL A 31 0.69 -7.00 -1.24
C VAL A 31 1.03 -6.81 -2.72
N ASP A 32 2.28 -6.47 -3.04
CA ASP A 32 2.75 -6.32 -4.42
C ASP A 32 2.50 -7.58 -5.24
N ARG A 33 2.87 -8.76 -4.71
CA ARG A 33 2.57 -10.05 -5.36
C ARG A 33 1.08 -10.29 -5.55
N ALA A 34 0.25 -9.94 -4.57
CA ALA A 34 -1.20 -10.09 -4.68
C ALA A 34 -1.76 -9.18 -5.80
N LEU A 35 -1.30 -7.93 -5.90
CA LEU A 35 -1.68 -6.99 -6.95
C LEU A 35 -1.23 -7.46 -8.34
N GLN A 36 -0.02 -8.02 -8.46
CA GLN A 36 0.46 -8.58 -9.72
C GLN A 36 -0.30 -9.84 -10.16
N SER A 37 -0.88 -10.59 -9.21
CA SER A 37 -1.74 -11.76 -9.49
C SER A 37 -3.19 -11.40 -9.79
N TRP A 38 -3.61 -10.16 -9.49
CA TRP A 38 -4.97 -9.65 -9.72
C TRP A 38 -5.45 -9.58 -11.17
N PRO A 39 -4.60 -9.44 -12.21
CA PRO A 39 -5.12 -9.30 -13.56
C PRO A 39 -5.71 -10.63 -14.04
N GLY A 40 -7.03 -10.79 -13.83
CA GLY A 40 -7.81 -11.96 -14.25
C GLY A 40 -8.00 -12.00 -15.77
N ARG A 41 -9.25 -12.19 -16.24
CA ARG A 41 -9.61 -12.16 -17.68
C ARG A 41 -9.69 -10.74 -18.26
N ALA A 42 -8.84 -9.82 -17.80
CA ALA A 42 -8.80 -8.46 -18.34
C ALA A 42 -8.23 -8.46 -19.76
N SER A 43 -8.64 -7.49 -20.59
CA SER A 43 -8.12 -7.37 -21.95
C SER A 43 -6.59 -7.12 -21.93
N PRO A 44 -5.83 -7.54 -22.95
CA PRO A 44 -4.37 -7.31 -23.02
C PRO A 44 -3.96 -5.83 -22.83
N VAL A 45 -4.83 -4.90 -23.23
CA VAL A 45 -4.63 -3.45 -23.04
C VAL A 45 -4.77 -3.05 -21.57
N LEU A 46 -5.85 -3.50 -20.90
CA LEU A 46 -6.05 -3.28 -19.47
C LEU A 46 -4.93 -3.91 -18.64
N LEU A 47 -4.47 -5.10 -19.04
CA LEU A 47 -3.31 -5.78 -18.41
C LEU A 47 -2.04 -4.94 -18.51
N LYS A 48 -1.79 -4.33 -19.68
CA LYS A 48 -0.61 -3.50 -19.93
C LYS A 48 -0.68 -2.19 -19.13
N MET A 49 -1.84 -1.52 -19.11
CA MET A 49 -2.07 -0.29 -18.35
C MET A 49 -1.95 -0.56 -16.85
N ALA A 50 -2.64 -1.58 -16.32
CA ALA A 50 -2.55 -1.96 -14.91
C ALA A 50 -1.10 -2.26 -14.49
N ARG A 51 -0.33 -3.01 -15.29
CA ARG A 51 1.09 -3.29 -15.00
C ARG A 51 1.96 -2.04 -15.04
N GLN A 52 1.70 -1.10 -15.96
CA GLN A 52 2.41 0.17 -16.03
C GLN A 52 2.07 1.09 -14.85
N THR A 53 0.81 1.14 -14.42
CA THR A 53 0.35 1.94 -13.28
C THR A 53 0.89 1.39 -11.95
N VAL A 54 0.88 0.06 -11.77
CA VAL A 54 1.50 -0.60 -10.60
C VAL A 54 3.00 -0.33 -10.55
N SER A 55 3.71 -0.46 -11.69
CA SER A 55 5.17 -0.25 -11.75
C SER A 55 5.59 1.20 -11.51
N LYS A 56 4.72 2.18 -11.82
CA LYS A 56 4.99 3.61 -11.60
C LYS A 56 4.79 4.03 -10.14
N GLN A 57 3.99 3.31 -9.34
CA GLN A 57 3.68 3.68 -7.94
C GLN A 57 4.64 3.02 -6.94
N GLY A 58 5.90 3.48 -6.93
CA GLY A 58 6.96 2.96 -6.07
C GLY A 58 6.86 3.25 -4.56
N LYS A 59 5.67 3.47 -3.97
CA LYS A 59 5.56 3.82 -2.54
C LYS A 59 4.53 3.04 -1.71
N LEU A 60 3.63 2.24 -2.30
CA LEU A 60 2.60 1.42 -1.61
C LEU A 60 2.09 2.04 -0.30
N ILE A 61 1.78 3.35 -0.32
CA ILE A 61 1.58 4.13 0.90
C ILE A 61 0.32 3.66 1.63
N ARG A 62 -0.77 3.43 0.88
CA ARG A 62 -2.05 2.97 1.42
C ARG A 62 -1.92 1.58 2.05
N PRO A 63 -1.35 0.56 1.38
CA PRO A 63 -0.97 -0.70 2.02
C PRO A 63 -0.09 -0.51 3.26
N GLY A 64 0.93 0.34 3.17
CA GLY A 64 1.89 0.55 4.26
C GLY A 64 1.22 1.08 5.52
N ILE A 65 0.36 2.09 5.39
CA ILE A 65 -0.41 2.65 6.51
C ILE A 65 -1.33 1.60 7.13
N LEU A 66 -2.08 0.84 6.32
CA LEU A 66 -2.97 -0.21 6.83
C LEU A 66 -2.19 -1.28 7.60
N LEU A 67 -1.07 -1.74 7.06
CA LEU A 67 -0.23 -2.76 7.68
C LEU A 67 0.44 -2.26 8.97
N LEU A 68 0.81 -0.98 9.04
CA LEU A 68 1.33 -0.37 10.27
C LEU A 68 0.25 -0.28 11.34
N ILE A 69 -0.96 0.16 10.98
CA ILE A 69 -2.10 0.26 11.91
C ILE A 69 -2.46 -1.12 12.46
N THR A 70 -2.65 -2.11 11.59
CA THR A 70 -2.98 -3.48 12.00
C THR A 70 -1.88 -4.11 12.85
N GLY A 71 -0.61 -3.84 12.53
CA GLY A 71 0.53 -4.23 13.36
C GLY A 71 0.52 -3.58 14.74
N HIS A 72 0.24 -2.27 14.81
CA HIS A 72 0.14 -1.52 16.06
C HIS A 72 -1.03 -1.98 16.95
N LEU A 73 -2.16 -2.33 16.35
CA LEU A 73 -3.33 -2.89 17.04
C LEU A 73 -3.17 -4.37 17.41
N GLY A 74 -2.02 -4.99 17.09
CA GLY A 74 -1.71 -6.37 17.48
C GLY A 74 -2.43 -7.45 16.67
N TYR A 75 -2.97 -7.13 15.50
CA TYR A 75 -3.65 -8.12 14.64
C TYR A 75 -2.71 -9.25 14.24
N LYS A 76 -3.16 -10.51 14.42
CA LYS A 76 -2.38 -11.74 14.15
C LYS A 76 -2.92 -12.59 12.99
N GLY A 77 -4.03 -12.19 12.38
CA GLY A 77 -4.60 -12.92 11.25
C GLY A 77 -3.83 -12.70 9.95
N LYS A 78 -4.29 -13.34 8.87
CA LYS A 78 -3.66 -13.30 7.54
C LYS A 78 -4.34 -12.32 6.56
N ASN A 79 -5.51 -11.79 6.94
CA ASN A 79 -6.35 -11.00 6.03
C ASN A 79 -5.89 -9.56 5.84
N ASP A 80 -4.99 -9.02 6.67
CA ASP A 80 -4.51 -7.64 6.55
C ASP A 80 -3.76 -7.38 5.25
N THR A 81 -3.01 -8.38 4.77
CA THR A 81 -2.30 -8.34 3.50
C THR A 81 -3.28 -8.37 2.32
N ILE A 82 -4.33 -9.18 2.42
CA ILE A 82 -5.39 -9.25 1.39
C ILE A 82 -6.17 -7.94 1.36
N LEU A 83 -6.50 -7.40 2.53
CA LEU A 83 -7.21 -6.12 2.65
C LEU A 83 -6.36 -4.96 2.14
N ALA A 84 -5.07 -4.92 2.48
CA ALA A 84 -4.14 -3.93 1.94
C ALA A 84 -4.06 -3.98 0.41
N ALA A 85 -4.02 -5.19 -0.17
CA ALA A 85 -4.07 -5.37 -1.61
C ALA A 85 -5.41 -4.92 -2.21
N ALA A 86 -6.54 -5.22 -1.57
CA ALA A 86 -7.86 -4.79 -2.04
C ALA A 86 -8.00 -3.25 -2.04
N VAL A 87 -7.53 -2.58 -0.98
CA VAL A 87 -7.52 -1.11 -0.90
C VAL A 87 -6.70 -0.50 -2.03
N GLU A 88 -5.52 -1.05 -2.29
CA GLU A 88 -4.68 -0.57 -3.40
C GLU A 88 -5.28 -0.89 -4.76
N ALA A 89 -5.94 -2.06 -4.92
CA ALA A 89 -6.63 -2.41 -6.16
C ALA A 89 -7.78 -1.44 -6.47
N ILE A 90 -8.55 -1.00 -5.46
CA ILE A 90 -9.58 0.04 -5.63
C ILE A 90 -8.94 1.36 -6.06
N HIS A 91 -7.82 1.75 -5.45
CA HIS A 91 -7.09 2.95 -5.86
C HIS A 91 -6.60 2.87 -7.31
N LEU A 92 -6.03 1.74 -7.71
CA LEU A 92 -5.59 1.51 -9.09
C LEU A 92 -6.76 1.55 -10.08
N ALA A 93 -7.93 1.01 -9.70
CA ALA A 93 -9.12 1.07 -10.52
C ALA A 93 -9.60 2.52 -10.74
N SER A 94 -9.53 3.38 -9.72
CA SER A 94 -9.83 4.81 -9.89
C SER A 94 -8.87 5.48 -10.87
N LEU A 95 -7.57 5.21 -10.78
CA LEU A 95 -6.58 5.79 -11.71
C LEU A 95 -6.78 5.33 -13.15
N ILE A 96 -7.06 4.05 -13.37
CA ILE A 96 -7.35 3.51 -14.70
C ILE A 96 -8.62 4.16 -15.27
N HIS A 97 -9.63 4.38 -14.44
CA HIS A 97 -10.85 5.07 -14.86
C HIS A 97 -10.55 6.53 -15.23
N ASP A 98 -9.76 7.25 -14.43
CA ASP A 98 -9.35 8.63 -14.71
C ASP A 98 -8.56 8.70 -16.03
N ASP A 99 -7.57 7.80 -16.24
CA ASP A 99 -6.76 7.70 -17.48
C ASP A 99 -7.56 7.32 -18.74
N ILE A 100 -8.76 6.76 -18.62
CA ILE A 100 -9.65 6.41 -19.75
C ILE A 100 -10.64 7.55 -20.06
N ILE A 101 -11.02 8.32 -19.04
CA ILE A 101 -11.93 9.47 -19.18
C ILE A 101 -11.19 10.71 -19.69
N ASP A 102 -9.93 10.88 -19.31
CA ASP A 102 -9.01 11.89 -19.86
C ASP A 102 -8.45 11.50 -21.24
#